data_AF-A0A7S4KMW3-F1
#
_entry.id   AF-A0A7S4KMW3-F1
#
_cell.length_a   1.000
_cell.length_b   1.000
_cell.length_c   1.000
_cell.angle_alpha   90.00
_cell.angle_beta   90.00
_cell.angle_gamma   90.00
#
_symmetry.space_group_name_H-M   'P 1'
#
loop_
_entity.id
_entity.type
_entity.pdbx_description
1 polymer ?
#
loop_
_entity_poly.entity_id
_entity_poly.type
_entity_poly.pdbx_seq_one_letter_code
_entity_poly.pdbx_strand_id
1 'polypeptide(L)'
;ATQFAKRYYRAFVVVCCASKHVDLAKKIGADEVIEYSKGDWKGSCAKYREFDLVLDCVGLDEYWEVFGREVLGSDGKYIALNALRHSLQDSVKKLNRDMDEEIE
;
A
#
# COMPACT_ATOMS: atom_id res chain seq x y z
N ALA A 1 13.11 3.64 1.02
CA ALA A 1 13.13 2.23 1.42
C ALA A 1 13.78 1.32 0.38
N THR A 2 13.34 1.32 -0.88
CA THR A 2 13.83 0.42 -1.95
C THR A 2 15.35 0.29 -2.03
N GLN A 3 16.09 1.38 -2.23
CA GLN A 3 17.56 1.33 -2.34
C GLN A 3 18.23 0.74 -1.10
N PHE A 4 17.73 1.02 0.11
CA PHE A 4 18.25 0.43 1.35
C PHE A 4 17.98 -1.08 1.41
N ALA A 5 16.75 -1.49 1.10
CA ALA A 5 16.36 -2.90 1.05
C ALA A 5 17.25 -3.68 0.08
N LYS A 6 17.51 -3.14 -1.11
CA LYS A 6 18.43 -3.75 -2.08
C LYS A 6 19.87 -3.76 -1.61
N ARG A 7 20.39 -2.64 -1.12
CA ARG A 7 21.83 -2.47 -0.82
C ARG A 7 22.30 -3.24 0.40
N TYR A 8 21.48 -3.29 1.45
CA TYR A 8 21.86 -3.84 2.75
C TYR A 8 21.26 -5.21 3.03
N TYR A 9 20.08 -5.51 2.49
CA TYR A 9 19.36 -6.74 2.77
C TYR A 9 19.26 -7.67 1.55
N ARG A 10 19.65 -7.20 0.36
CA ARG A 10 19.49 -7.92 -0.91
C ARG A 10 18.06 -8.43 -1.11
N ALA A 11 17.08 -7.71 -0.56
CA ALA A 11 15.69 -8.12 -0.55
C ALA A 11 15.11 -8.17 -1.97
N PHE A 12 14.08 -9.01 -2.16
CA PHE A 12 13.15 -8.89 -3.26
C PHE A 12 12.18 -7.74 -2.96
N VAL A 13 12.04 -6.79 -3.87
CA VAL A 13 11.26 -5.57 -3.66
C VAL A 13 10.24 -5.40 -4.76
N VAL A 14 8.97 -5.39 -4.37
CA VAL A 14 7.85 -4.97 -5.22
C VAL A 14 7.47 -3.55 -4.85
N VAL A 15 7.28 -2.69 -5.86
CA VAL A 15 6.81 -1.31 -5.66
C VAL A 15 5.44 -1.14 -6.29
N CYS A 16 4.48 -0.62 -5.51
CA CYS A 16 3.18 -0.19 -6.03
C CYS A 16 3.22 1.32 -6.31
N CYS A 17 3.05 1.74 -7.56
CA CYS A 17 3.11 3.16 -7.94
C CYS A 17 2.22 3.51 -9.15
N ALA A 18 2.01 4.80 -9.40
CA ALA A 18 1.37 5.25 -10.66
C ALA A 18 2.27 4.97 -11.87
N SER A 19 1.66 4.82 -13.05
CA SER A 19 2.34 4.48 -14.31
C SER A 19 3.52 5.41 -14.62
N LYS A 20 3.38 6.70 -14.33
CA LYS A 20 4.43 7.72 -14.55
C LYS A 20 5.70 7.53 -13.72
N HIS A 21 5.70 6.63 -12.74
CA HIS A 21 6.82 6.38 -11.83
C HIS A 21 7.45 5.00 -12.01
N VAL A 22 6.96 4.18 -12.95
CA VAL A 22 7.46 2.81 -13.17
C VAL A 22 8.95 2.80 -13.49
N ASP A 23 9.40 3.65 -14.40
CA ASP A 23 10.81 3.70 -14.80
C ASP A 23 11.71 4.13 -13.64
N LEU A 24 11.25 5.08 -12.83
CA LEU A 24 11.95 5.48 -11.62
C LEU A 24 12.02 4.32 -10.61
N ALA A 25 10.91 3.62 -10.37
CA ALA A 25 10.84 2.50 -9.42
C ALA A 25 11.84 1.39 -9.81
N LYS A 26 11.91 1.02 -11.08
CA LYS A 26 12.89 0.06 -11.61
C LYS A 26 14.33 0.58 -11.44
N LYS A 27 14.59 1.84 -11.79
CA LYS A 27 15.92 2.45 -11.67
C LYS A 27 16.46 2.47 -10.24
N ILE A 28 15.59 2.65 -9.24
CA ILE A 28 15.96 2.64 -7.82
C ILE A 28 16.01 1.23 -7.21
N GLY A 29 15.72 0.19 -8.00
CA GLY A 29 15.95 -1.21 -7.64
C GLY A 29 14.71 -2.04 -7.32
N ALA A 30 13.51 -1.65 -7.76
CA ALA A 30 12.35 -2.53 -7.71
C ALA A 30 12.55 -3.74 -8.65
N ASP A 31 12.30 -4.95 -8.16
CA ASP A 31 12.32 -6.17 -8.96
C ASP A 31 11.02 -6.32 -9.75
N GLU A 32 9.90 -5.99 -9.13
CA GLU A 32 8.59 -5.90 -9.78
C GLU A 32 7.88 -4.59 -9.45
N VAL A 33 6.96 -4.18 -10.34
CA VAL A 33 6.17 -2.97 -10.17
C VAL A 33 4.70 -3.29 -10.41
N ILE A 34 3.86 -2.89 -9.46
CA ILE A 34 2.39 -2.91 -9.57
C ILE A 34 1.95 -1.49 -9.92
N GLU A 35 1.24 -1.34 -11.03
CA GLU A 35 0.70 -0.05 -11.46
C GLU A 35 -0.73 0.14 -10.93
N TYR A 36 -0.93 0.87 -9.84
CA TYR A 36 -2.29 1.06 -9.28
C TYR A 36 -3.21 1.89 -10.19
N SER A 37 -2.64 2.62 -11.16
CA SER A 37 -3.40 3.43 -12.13
C SER A 37 -3.88 2.62 -13.34
N LYS A 38 -3.67 1.30 -13.37
CA LYS A 38 -4.08 0.44 -14.48
C LYS A 38 -4.87 -0.77 -14.00
N GLY A 39 -5.97 -1.06 -14.70
CA GLY A 39 -6.74 -2.31 -14.56
C GLY A 39 -7.15 -2.62 -13.12
N ASP A 40 -7.29 -3.91 -12.85
CA ASP A 40 -7.47 -4.45 -11.51
C ASP A 40 -6.11 -4.69 -10.84
N TRP A 41 -5.56 -3.63 -10.24
CA TRP A 41 -4.29 -3.71 -9.52
C TRP A 41 -4.40 -4.57 -8.25
N LYS A 42 -5.59 -4.66 -7.64
CA LYS A 42 -5.83 -5.49 -6.45
C LYS A 42 -5.74 -6.97 -6.82
N GLY A 43 -6.44 -7.39 -7.87
CA GLY A 43 -6.32 -8.75 -8.40
C GLY A 43 -4.90 -9.10 -8.85
N SER A 44 -4.16 -8.12 -9.37
CA SER A 44 -2.75 -8.29 -9.72
C SER A 44 -1.85 -8.56 -8.51
N CYS A 45 -2.31 -8.23 -7.29
CA CYS A 45 -1.59 -8.51 -6.05
C CYS A 45 -1.73 -9.97 -5.58
N ALA A 46 -2.76 -10.71 -6.04
CA ALA A 46 -3.07 -12.05 -5.54
C ALA A 46 -1.97 -13.09 -5.78
N LYS A 47 -1.03 -12.83 -6.70
CA LYS A 47 0.14 -13.67 -6.94
C LYS A 47 1.23 -13.49 -5.87
N TYR A 48 1.18 -12.40 -5.11
CA TYR A 48 2.11 -12.10 -4.03
C TYR A 48 1.50 -12.53 -2.70
N ARG A 49 2.31 -13.23 -1.92
CA ARG A 49 1.97 -13.70 -0.57
C ARG A 49 3.25 -13.86 0.22
N GLU A 50 3.13 -13.99 1.53
CA GLU A 50 4.24 -14.30 2.44
C GLU A 50 5.34 -13.23 2.44
N PHE A 51 4.99 -11.96 2.22
CA PHE A 51 5.94 -10.87 2.37
C PHE A 51 6.34 -10.69 3.84
N ASP A 52 7.65 -10.57 4.09
CA ASP A 52 8.17 -10.31 5.43
C ASP A 52 7.87 -8.87 5.91
N LEU A 53 7.73 -7.94 4.98
CA LEU A 53 7.55 -6.52 5.26
C LEU A 53 6.67 -5.86 4.20
N VAL A 54 5.65 -5.15 4.66
CA VAL A 54 4.95 -4.14 3.89
C VAL A 54 5.24 -2.78 4.50
N LEU A 55 5.78 -1.88 3.68
CA LEU A 55 5.98 -0.48 4.04
C LEU A 55 4.94 0.37 3.30
N ASP A 56 3.92 0.81 4.01
CA ASP A 56 2.86 1.65 3.49
C ASP A 56 3.21 3.13 3.62
N CYS A 57 3.49 3.75 2.48
CA CYS A 57 3.83 5.17 2.37
C CYS A 57 2.60 6.06 2.13
N VAL A 58 1.38 5.50 2.04
CA VAL A 58 0.16 6.24 1.66
C VAL A 58 -0.89 6.21 2.78
N GLY A 59 -1.14 5.06 3.40
CA GLY A 59 -2.05 4.93 4.55
C GLY A 59 -3.54 5.05 4.19
N LEU A 60 -4.00 4.26 3.21
CA LEU A 60 -5.43 4.12 2.89
C LEU A 60 -5.93 2.72 3.27
N ASP A 61 -7.18 2.63 3.72
CA ASP A 61 -7.83 1.36 4.11
C ASP A 61 -7.69 0.28 3.03
N GLU A 62 -7.86 0.66 1.76
CA GLU A 62 -7.76 -0.30 0.64
C GLU A 62 -6.36 -0.91 0.47
N TYR A 63 -5.31 -0.22 0.90
CA TYR A 63 -3.95 -0.77 0.88
C TYR A 63 -3.71 -1.69 2.07
N TRP A 64 -4.32 -1.40 3.23
CA TRP A 64 -4.29 -2.30 4.37
C TRP A 64 -5.00 -3.63 4.05
N GLU A 65 -6.21 -3.56 3.47
CA GLU A 65 -6.98 -4.76 3.14
C GLU A 65 -6.22 -5.67 2.18
N VAL A 66 -5.56 -5.12 1.16
CA VAL A 66 -4.79 -5.93 0.20
C VAL A 66 -3.42 -6.30 0.76
N PHE A 67 -2.57 -5.33 1.07
CA PHE A 67 -1.18 -5.60 1.40
C PHE A 67 -0.99 -6.13 2.81
N GLY A 68 -1.79 -5.65 3.77
CA GLY A 68 -1.71 -6.08 5.16
C GLY A 68 -2.37 -7.42 5.44
N ARG A 69 -3.50 -7.72 4.79
CA ARG A 69 -4.25 -8.96 5.05
C ARG A 69 -4.01 -10.08 4.05
N GLU A 70 -3.76 -9.76 2.78
CA GLU A 70 -3.64 -10.78 1.72
C GLU A 70 -2.18 -11.05 1.32
N VAL A 71 -1.34 -10.02 1.24
CA VAL A 71 0.04 -10.14 0.74
C VAL A 71 1.06 -10.43 1.85
N LEU A 72 0.87 -9.85 3.04
CA LEU A 72 1.79 -10.00 4.17
C LEU A 72 1.77 -11.45 4.70
N GLY A 73 2.96 -11.98 5.00
CA GLY A 73 3.08 -13.27 5.67
C GLY A 73 2.60 -13.23 7.12
N SER A 74 2.31 -14.39 7.69
CA SER A 74 1.83 -14.52 9.08
C SER A 74 2.76 -13.88 10.12
N ASP A 75 4.07 -13.93 9.88
CA ASP A 75 5.09 -13.33 10.76
C ASP A 75 5.55 -11.94 10.27
N GLY A 76 5.03 -11.50 9.13
CA GLY A 76 5.41 -10.26 8.48
C GLY A 76 5.02 -9.03 9.29
N LYS A 77 5.67 -7.90 8.97
CA LYS A 77 5.39 -6.60 9.60
C LYS A 77 4.77 -5.63 8.61
N TYR A 78 3.67 -5.01 9.01
CA TYR A 78 3.10 -3.87 8.30
C TYR A 78 3.52 -2.58 9.01
N ILE A 79 4.22 -1.71 8.29
CA ILE A 79 4.65 -0.41 8.82
C ILE A 79 4.02 0.67 7.96
N ALA A 80 3.09 1.43 8.54
CA ALA A 80 2.55 2.63 7.93
C ALA A 80 3.37 3.85 8.35
N LEU A 81 3.77 4.68 7.39
CA LEU A 81 4.45 5.96 7.69
C LEU A 81 3.51 7.03 8.24
N ASN A 82 2.20 6.84 8.08
CA ASN A 82 1.19 7.73 8.62
C ASN A 82 0.73 7.23 10.00
N ALA A 83 1.06 7.99 11.04
CA ALA A 83 0.78 7.63 12.44
C ALA A 83 -0.70 7.81 12.87
N LEU A 84 -1.55 8.42 12.04
CA LEU A 84 -2.92 8.79 12.42
C LEU A 84 -3.82 8.82 11.19
N ARG A 85 -4.63 7.78 10.94
CA ARG A 85 -5.79 7.95 10.04
C ARG A 85 -7.03 7.13 10.34
N HIS A 86 -6.97 5.95 10.97
CA HIS A 86 -8.23 5.21 11.21
C HIS A 86 -9.25 6.02 12.02
N SER A 87 -8.89 6.57 13.18
CA SER A 87 -9.86 7.33 13.99
C SER A 87 -10.32 8.64 13.35
N LEU A 88 -9.47 9.32 12.57
CA LEU A 88 -9.83 10.59 11.93
C LEU A 88 -10.63 10.39 10.63
N GLN A 89 -10.31 9.37 9.84
CA GLN A 89 -11.08 9.07 8.62
C GLN A 89 -12.46 8.54 8.95
N ASP A 90 -12.60 7.70 9.98
CA ASP A 90 -13.90 7.26 10.45
C ASP A 90 -14.73 8.45 10.98
N SER A 91 -14.07 9.36 11.71
CA SER A 91 -14.72 10.59 12.19
C SER A 91 -15.18 11.50 11.04
N VAL A 92 -14.37 11.65 9.99
CA VAL A 92 -14.73 12.46 8.80
C VAL A 92 -15.82 11.78 7.96
N LYS A 93 -15.74 10.46 7.74
CA LYS A 93 -16.79 9.69 7.05
C LYS A 93 -18.12 9.81 7.79
N LYS A 94 -18.09 9.70 9.12
CA LYS A 94 -19.26 9.89 9.96
C LYS A 94 -19.83 11.31 9.82
N LEU A 95 -18.99 12.34 9.92
CA LEU A 95 -19.42 13.73 9.79
C LEU A 95 -20.10 14.00 8.44
N ASN A 96 -19.52 13.50 7.34
CA ASN A 96 -20.09 13.67 6.01
C ASN A 96 -21.45 12.96 5.87
N ARG A 97 -21.56 11.73 6.40
CA ARG A 97 -22.82 10.98 6.38
C ARG A 97 -23.91 11.69 7.20
N ASP A 98 -23.56 12.17 8.38
CA ASP A 98 -24.48 12.89 9.26
C ASP A 98 -24.94 14.22 8.60
N MET A 99 -24.08 14.89 7.81
CA MET A 99 -24.44 16.07 7.02
C MET A 99 -25.36 15.75 5.82
N ASP A 100 -25.15 14.62 5.15
CA ASP A 100 -25.99 14.21 4.02
C ASP A 100 -27.41 13.83 4.50
N GLU A 101 -27.54 13.23 5.69
CA GLU A 101 -28.82 12.90 6.33
C GLU A 101 -29.62 14.14 6.80
N GLU A 102 -28.97 15.28 7.05
CA GLU A 102 -29.64 16.54 7.44
C GLU A 102 -30.21 17.34 6.25
N ILE A 103 -29.84 16.99 5.01
CA ILE A 103 -30.23 17.71 3.79
C ILE A 103 -31.41 17.01 3.06
N GLU A 104 -31.76 15.77 3.42
CA GLU A 104 -32.97 15.05 2.99
C GLU A 104 -34.21 15.36 3.84
#